data_AF-A0A7X0VDF2-F1
#
_entry.id   AF-A0A7X0VDF2-F1
#
_cell.length_a   1.000
_cell.length_b   1.000
_cell.length_c   1.000
_cell.angle_alpha   90.00
_cell.angle_beta   90.00
_cell.angle_gamma   90.00
#
_symmetry.space_group_name_H-M   'P 1'
#
loop_
_entity.id
_entity.type
_entity.pdbx_description
1 polymer ?
#
loop_
_entity_poly.entity_id
_entity_poly.type
_entity_poly.pdbx_seq_one_letter_code
_entity_poly.pdbx_strand_id
1 'polypeptide(L)'
;MKNKKLVVVLTAVGLLGTSAVVGAADLTQKVSGLLRHDIKVSVNGSTYSSLEPVYIDGKAYLPLRDTANALGYELKWSQQGKQFDLQSKGQGQGEVDEKLLHLSGVVISAKADNDLVSLEVQGKSQNDGVDYMILKADKDTVVVDETGAAKLAKDIKPGTHVTADYGPIVALSFPGQSHAAKIVVGPERLIKEDTVSAIEKTDAGWSVQLGSAEGDAAASSVILNVDANTLVVSPSGEPIKLEDVKKGAKIRAYYGPATTKSIPPQSAAELLVVIPEQAPTQP
;
A
#
# COMPACT_ATOMS: atom_id res chain seq x y z
N MET A 1 5.81 21.23 -0.52
CA MET A 1 5.52 22.52 0.15
C MET A 1 5.60 22.29 1.65
N LYS A 2 6.14 23.25 2.43
CA LYS A 2 6.40 23.07 3.87
C LYS A 2 5.10 22.93 4.66
N ASN A 3 4.89 21.77 5.30
CA ASN A 3 3.76 21.55 6.22
C ASN A 3 3.99 22.33 7.51
N LYS A 4 3.40 23.53 7.61
CA LYS A 4 3.33 24.26 8.88
C LYS A 4 2.34 23.53 9.79
N LYS A 5 2.82 22.96 10.88
CA LYS A 5 1.98 22.41 11.94
C LYS A 5 1.13 23.54 12.50
N LEU A 6 -0.19 23.44 12.32
CA LEU A 6 -1.16 24.37 12.88
C LEU A 6 -1.36 24.00 14.36
N VAL A 7 -0.69 24.71 15.26
CA VAL A 7 -0.96 24.61 16.70
C VAL A 7 -2.14 25.52 17.01
N VAL A 8 -3.32 24.94 17.15
CA VAL A 8 -4.51 25.66 17.64
C VAL A 8 -4.51 25.53 19.15
N VAL A 9 -4.16 26.61 19.85
CA VAL A 9 -4.30 26.72 21.30
C VAL A 9 -5.78 26.91 21.60
N LEU A 10 -6.43 25.89 22.14
CA LEU A 10 -7.83 25.90 22.54
C LEU A 10 -7.94 26.02 24.06
N THR A 11 -8.47 27.14 24.53
CA THR A 11 -8.76 27.37 25.95
C THR A 11 -10.06 26.64 26.32
N ALA A 12 -9.96 25.55 27.08
CA ALA A 12 -11.11 24.80 27.55
C ALA A 12 -11.71 25.47 28.79
N VAL A 13 -12.99 25.89 28.72
CA VAL A 13 -13.75 26.38 29.87
C VAL A 13 -14.62 25.23 30.40
N GLY A 14 -14.21 24.64 31.53
CA GLY A 14 -14.99 23.67 32.28
C GLY A 14 -15.58 24.31 33.54
N LEU A 15 -16.90 24.23 33.72
CA LEU A 15 -17.59 24.58 34.96
C LEU A 15 -17.25 23.55 36.06
N LEU A 16 -16.64 24.00 37.16
CA LEU A 16 -16.57 23.25 38.41
C LEU A 16 -17.06 24.10 39.57
N GLY A 17 -17.89 23.46 40.41
CA GLY A 17 -18.59 24.04 41.54
C GLY A 17 -17.67 24.56 42.64
N THR A 18 -18.24 25.44 43.44
CA THR A 18 -17.59 26.28 44.44
C THR A 18 -17.09 25.49 45.66
N SER A 19 -15.77 25.35 45.78
CA SER A 19 -15.09 25.38 47.08
C SER A 19 -13.68 25.96 46.90
N ALA A 20 -13.39 27.01 47.66
CA ALA A 20 -12.21 27.86 47.46
C ALA A 20 -10.93 27.14 47.91
N VAL A 21 -10.06 26.81 46.96
CA VAL A 21 -8.65 26.49 47.21
C VAL A 21 -7.83 27.72 46.84
N VAL A 22 -7.31 28.39 47.87
CA VAL A 22 -6.34 29.49 47.75
C VAL A 22 -5.07 28.90 47.15
N GLY A 23 -4.90 29.06 45.84
CA GLY A 23 -3.79 28.49 45.07
C GLY A 23 -4.11 28.14 43.60
N ALA A 24 -5.39 28.18 43.19
CA ALA A 24 -5.82 27.83 41.82
C ALA A 24 -6.19 29.03 40.94
N ALA A 25 -5.86 30.27 41.34
CA ALA A 25 -6.25 31.47 40.60
C ALA A 25 -5.63 31.58 39.19
N ASP A 26 -4.48 30.93 38.93
CA ASP A 26 -3.78 30.99 37.65
C ASP A 26 -4.19 29.92 36.62
N LEU A 27 -5.07 28.97 36.98
CA LEU A 27 -5.49 27.89 36.06
C LEU A 27 -6.76 28.22 35.27
N THR A 28 -7.50 29.26 35.68
CA THR A 28 -8.79 29.60 35.08
C THR A 28 -9.02 31.11 35.13
N GLN A 29 -9.44 31.69 34.02
CA GLN A 29 -9.87 33.08 33.94
C GLN A 29 -11.37 33.14 33.67
N LYS A 30 -12.09 33.95 34.43
CA LYS A 30 -13.50 34.23 34.13
C LYS A 30 -13.56 35.10 32.88
N VAL A 31 -14.17 34.56 31.84
CA VAL A 31 -14.49 35.28 30.61
C VAL A 31 -15.99 35.54 30.57
N SER A 32 -16.38 36.70 30.04
CA SER A 32 -17.78 37.05 29.75
C SER A 32 -17.91 37.24 28.24
N GLY A 33 -19.01 36.76 27.67
CA GLY A 33 -19.23 36.85 26.23
C GLY A 33 -20.71 36.97 25.89
N LEU A 34 -20.97 37.39 24.66
CA LEU A 34 -22.32 37.52 24.11
C LEU A 34 -22.60 36.31 23.22
N LEU A 35 -23.59 35.50 23.60
CA LEU A 35 -24.11 34.43 22.75
C LEU A 35 -24.98 35.03 21.65
N ARG A 36 -24.71 34.68 20.39
CA ARG A 36 -25.34 35.29 19.21
C ARG A 36 -26.17 34.27 18.42
N HIS A 37 -27.45 34.14 18.78
CA HIS A 37 -28.42 33.28 18.10
C HIS A 37 -28.76 33.73 16.67
N ASP A 38 -28.50 35.01 16.35
CA ASP A 38 -28.75 35.59 15.04
C ASP A 38 -27.71 35.18 13.98
N ILE A 39 -26.59 34.59 14.41
CA ILE A 39 -25.48 34.20 13.53
C ILE A 39 -25.59 32.73 13.17
N LYS A 40 -25.70 32.44 11.87
CA LYS A 40 -25.73 31.07 11.33
C LYS A 40 -24.33 30.63 10.93
N VAL A 41 -23.92 29.46 11.39
CA VAL A 41 -22.66 28.82 11.01
C VAL A 41 -22.94 27.68 10.02
N SER A 42 -22.15 27.62 8.95
CA SER A 42 -22.23 26.54 7.97
C SER A 42 -20.86 25.92 7.71
N VAL A 43 -20.85 24.61 7.45
CA VAL A 43 -19.67 23.83 7.06
C VAL A 43 -20.04 23.09 5.78
N ASN A 44 -19.24 23.26 4.72
CA ASN A 44 -19.48 22.66 3.40
C ASN A 44 -20.91 22.92 2.85
N GLY A 45 -21.44 24.12 3.07
CA GLY A 45 -22.78 24.51 2.60
C GLY A 45 -23.95 24.04 3.48
N SER A 46 -23.72 23.13 4.44
CA SER A 46 -24.72 22.71 5.42
C SER A 46 -24.73 23.64 6.62
N THR A 47 -25.91 24.14 7.02
CA THR A 47 -26.05 25.00 8.21
C THR A 47 -26.17 24.14 9.47
N TYR A 48 -25.45 24.51 10.53
CA TYR A 48 -25.44 23.79 11.82
C TYR A 48 -26.03 24.68 12.91
N SER A 49 -27.28 24.40 13.31
CA SER A 49 -27.97 25.16 14.36
C SER A 49 -27.36 25.01 15.76
N SER A 50 -26.56 23.98 15.99
CA SER A 50 -25.84 23.77 17.26
C SER A 50 -24.55 24.60 17.39
N LEU A 51 -24.10 25.24 16.31
CA LEU A 51 -22.90 26.06 16.29
C LEU A 51 -23.24 27.54 16.51
N GLU A 52 -23.64 27.88 17.72
CA GLU A 52 -23.90 29.26 18.12
C GLU A 52 -22.62 29.92 18.68
N PRO A 53 -22.13 31.02 18.07
CA PRO A 53 -20.91 31.65 18.53
C PRO A 53 -21.13 32.49 19.79
N VAL A 54 -20.17 32.40 20.70
CA VAL A 54 -20.00 33.33 21.82
C VAL A 54 -18.92 34.33 21.45
N TYR A 55 -19.23 35.62 21.49
CA TYR A 55 -18.27 36.68 21.24
C TYR A 55 -17.59 37.13 22.53
N ILE A 56 -16.26 37.03 22.56
CA ILE A 56 -15.40 37.51 23.64
C ILE A 56 -14.37 38.44 23.01
N ASP A 57 -14.29 39.69 23.46
CA ASP A 57 -13.37 40.72 22.94
C ASP A 57 -13.39 40.86 21.40
N GLY A 58 -14.59 40.81 20.83
CA GLY A 58 -14.81 40.95 19.37
C GLY A 58 -14.48 39.71 18.54
N LYS A 59 -14.07 38.60 19.17
CA LYS A 59 -13.78 37.33 18.49
C LYS A 59 -14.89 36.32 18.75
N ALA A 60 -15.30 35.62 17.70
CA ALA A 60 -16.26 34.52 17.79
C ALA A 60 -15.57 33.23 18.24
N TYR A 61 -16.14 32.58 19.25
CA TYR A 61 -15.73 31.26 19.72
C TYR A 61 -16.90 30.29 19.54
N LEU A 62 -16.59 29.08 19.08
CA LEU A 62 -17.58 28.01 18.90
C LEU A 62 -17.36 26.88 19.91
N PRO A 63 -18.42 26.15 20.28
CA PRO A 63 -18.30 24.98 21.14
C PRO A 63 -17.36 23.94 20.51
N LEU A 64 -16.25 23.62 21.18
CA LEU A 64 -15.19 22.78 20.64
C LEU A 64 -15.69 21.41 20.14
N ARG A 65 -16.51 20.72 20.95
CA ARG A 65 -17.02 19.40 20.61
C ARG A 65 -17.94 19.41 19.40
N ASP A 66 -18.87 20.37 19.35
CA ASP A 66 -19.82 20.48 18.24
C ASP A 66 -19.11 20.93 16.97
N THR A 67 -18.09 21.79 17.09
CA THR A 67 -17.23 22.21 15.98
C THR A 67 -16.43 21.02 15.44
N ALA A 68 -15.78 20.25 16.31
CA ALA A 68 -15.06 19.04 15.92
C ALA A 68 -15.99 18.06 15.20
N ASN A 69 -17.18 17.81 15.74
CA ASN A 69 -18.18 16.94 15.13
C ASN A 69 -18.63 17.43 13.75
N ALA A 70 -18.92 18.72 13.62
CA ALA A 70 -19.31 19.33 12.34
C ALA A 70 -18.20 19.25 11.29
N LEU A 71 -16.94 19.28 11.73
CA LEU A 71 -15.76 19.13 10.89
C LEU A 71 -15.35 17.66 10.64
N GLY A 72 -16.11 16.68 11.12
CA GLY A 72 -15.82 15.27 10.90
C GLY A 72 -14.76 14.67 11.85
N TYR A 73 -14.53 15.29 13.00
CA TYR A 73 -13.61 14.83 14.04
C TYR A 73 -14.35 14.39 15.31
N GLU A 74 -13.77 13.43 16.03
CA GLU A 74 -14.11 13.01 17.38
C GLU A 74 -13.13 13.63 18.35
N LEU A 75 -13.66 14.20 19.42
CA LEU A 75 -12.86 14.78 20.49
C LEU A 75 -12.61 13.71 21.57
N LYS A 76 -11.33 13.37 21.82
CA LYS A 76 -10.93 12.48 22.92
C LYS A 76 -10.17 13.24 23.99
N TRP A 77 -10.51 13.02 25.25
CA TRP A 77 -9.80 13.63 26.38
C TRP A 77 -8.63 12.74 26.82
N SER A 78 -7.44 13.32 26.90
CA SER A 78 -6.24 12.67 27.43
C SER A 78 -5.96 13.18 28.85
N GLN A 79 -6.15 12.32 29.85
CA GLN A 79 -5.88 12.63 31.26
C GLN A 79 -4.40 12.91 31.53
N GLN A 80 -3.50 12.21 30.83
CA GLN A 80 -2.06 12.31 31.05
C GLN A 80 -1.49 13.64 30.54
N GLY A 81 -1.98 14.12 29.40
CA GLY A 81 -1.57 15.41 28.81
C GLY A 81 -2.45 16.60 29.19
N LYS A 82 -3.58 16.37 29.87
CA LYS A 82 -4.64 17.38 30.10
C LYS A 82 -5.04 18.11 28.81
N GLN A 83 -5.19 17.35 27.72
CA GLN A 83 -5.48 17.88 26.39
C GLN A 83 -6.65 17.17 25.72
N PHE A 84 -7.23 17.82 24.72
CA PHE A 84 -8.16 17.19 23.79
C PHE A 84 -7.44 16.81 22.51
N ASP A 85 -7.52 15.54 22.13
CA ASP A 85 -7.06 15.02 20.85
C ASP A 85 -8.25 14.99 19.87
N LEU A 86 -8.06 15.54 18.67
CA LEU A 86 -9.04 15.43 17.59
C LEU A 86 -8.65 14.24 16.72
N GLN A 87 -9.53 13.24 16.63
CA GLN A 87 -9.37 12.08 15.75
C GLN A 87 -10.37 12.18 14.62
N SER A 88 -9.96 12.00 13.37
CA SER A 88 -10.92 11.97 12.27
C SER A 88 -11.92 10.83 12.48
N LYS A 89 -13.23 11.10 12.33
CA LYS A 89 -14.30 10.12 12.57
C LYS A 89 -14.42 9.05 11.49
N GLY A 90 -13.73 9.19 10.36
CA GLY A 90 -13.72 8.17 9.32
C GLY A 90 -15.13 7.77 8.86
N GLN A 91 -15.80 8.66 8.15
CA GLN A 91 -16.37 8.29 6.85
C GLN A 91 -15.79 9.28 5.85
N GLY A 92 -14.76 8.83 5.11
CA GLY A 92 -14.21 9.59 4.00
C GLY A 92 -15.29 9.76 2.94
N GLN A 93 -15.67 11.01 2.70
CA GLN A 93 -16.30 11.47 1.47
C GLN A 93 -16.26 13.00 1.50
N GLY A 94 -15.26 13.56 0.81
CA GLY A 94 -15.02 15.00 0.74
C GLY A 94 -13.60 15.40 0.34
N GLU A 95 -12.64 14.48 0.38
CA GLU A 95 -11.58 14.44 -0.64
C GLU A 95 -12.06 13.45 -1.69
N VAL A 96 -11.63 13.58 -2.94
CA VAL A 96 -11.76 12.46 -3.87
C VAL A 96 -11.09 11.29 -3.15
N ASP A 97 -11.84 10.27 -2.74
CA ASP A 97 -11.24 8.97 -2.47
C ASP A 97 -10.55 8.63 -3.79
N GLU A 98 -9.25 8.92 -3.89
CA GLU A 98 -8.42 8.18 -4.81
C GLU A 98 -8.55 6.74 -4.33
N LYS A 99 -9.52 6.01 -4.89
CA LYS A 99 -9.72 4.59 -4.63
C LYS A 99 -8.38 3.93 -4.96
N LEU A 100 -7.55 3.75 -3.94
CA LEU A 100 -6.25 3.14 -4.11
C LEU A 100 -6.52 1.74 -4.65
N LEU A 101 -5.85 1.44 -5.75
CA LEU A 101 -5.87 0.13 -6.34
C LEU A 101 -4.84 -0.72 -5.61
N HIS A 102 -5.07 -2.03 -5.63
CA HIS A 102 -4.23 -2.98 -4.92
C HIS A 102 -3.56 -3.94 -5.89
N LEU A 103 -2.27 -4.16 -5.72
CA LEU A 103 -1.47 -5.12 -6.48
C LEU A 103 -0.68 -6.00 -5.50
N SER A 104 -0.68 -7.31 -5.73
CA SER A 104 0.22 -8.25 -5.07
C SER A 104 1.01 -9.00 -6.13
N GLY A 105 2.33 -8.99 -6.06
CA GLY A 105 3.17 -9.58 -7.10
C GLY A 105 4.66 -9.60 -6.83
N VAL A 106 5.41 -10.04 -7.83
CA VAL A 106 6.87 -10.15 -7.79
C VAL A 106 7.50 -8.96 -8.50
N VAL A 107 8.48 -8.32 -7.85
CA VAL A 107 9.34 -7.32 -8.48
C VAL A 107 10.25 -8.04 -9.48
N ILE A 108 10.10 -7.76 -10.78
CA ILE A 108 10.94 -8.35 -11.83
C ILE A 108 12.14 -7.46 -12.19
N SER A 109 12.06 -6.17 -11.88
CA SER A 109 13.10 -5.17 -12.13
C SER A 109 12.96 -4.02 -11.14
N ALA A 110 14.08 -3.51 -10.63
CA ALA A 110 14.13 -2.40 -9.69
C ALA A 110 15.24 -1.44 -10.11
N LYS A 111 14.91 -0.16 -10.29
CA LYS A 111 15.85 0.89 -10.69
C LYS A 111 15.73 2.07 -9.73
N ALA A 112 16.85 2.47 -9.14
CA ALA A 112 16.92 3.67 -8.32
C ALA A 112 17.58 4.79 -9.13
N ASP A 113 16.89 5.93 -9.23
CA ASP A 113 17.41 7.17 -9.78
C ASP A 113 17.19 8.29 -8.76
N ASN A 114 18.29 8.72 -8.12
CA ASN A 114 18.27 9.67 -7.01
C ASN A 114 17.28 9.24 -5.90
N ASP A 115 16.24 10.02 -5.66
CA ASP A 115 15.22 9.78 -4.62
C ASP A 115 14.01 8.97 -5.12
N LEU A 116 14.00 8.58 -6.40
CA LEU A 116 12.91 7.83 -7.02
C LEU A 116 13.33 6.39 -7.30
N VAL A 117 12.60 5.44 -6.74
CA VAL A 117 12.75 4.01 -7.02
C VAL A 117 11.60 3.57 -7.92
N SER A 118 11.93 3.05 -9.10
CA SER A 118 10.96 2.45 -10.02
C SER A 118 11.02 0.93 -9.89
N LEU A 119 9.92 0.34 -9.42
CA LEU A 119 9.75 -1.10 -9.27
C LEU A 119 8.80 -1.61 -10.34
N GLU A 120 9.29 -2.48 -11.20
CA GLU A 120 8.51 -3.17 -12.19
C GLU A 120 7.98 -4.46 -11.58
N VAL A 121 6.66 -4.54 -11.42
CA VAL A 121 5.97 -5.59 -10.66
C VAL A 121 4.98 -6.31 -11.56
N GLN A 122 5.13 -7.63 -11.64
CA GLN A 122 4.16 -8.51 -12.26
C GLN A 122 3.38 -9.23 -11.15
N GLY A 123 2.06 -9.07 -11.13
CA GLY A 123 1.23 -9.51 -10.02
C GLY A 123 -0.23 -9.67 -10.41
N LYS A 124 -1.07 -9.92 -9.41
CA LYS A 124 -2.52 -9.93 -9.56
C LYS A 124 -3.07 -8.68 -8.89
N SER A 125 -3.85 -7.92 -9.65
CA SER A 125 -4.55 -6.77 -9.10
C SER A 125 -5.97 -7.11 -8.66
N GLN A 126 -6.48 -6.39 -7.66
CA GLN A 126 -7.88 -6.46 -7.25
C GLN A 126 -8.64 -5.20 -7.71
N ASN A 127 -9.94 -5.34 -7.98
CA ASN A 127 -10.88 -4.24 -8.19
C ASN A 127 -10.45 -3.22 -9.28
N ASP A 128 -10.43 -3.64 -10.54
CA ASP A 128 -10.17 -2.81 -11.74
C ASP A 128 -8.72 -2.34 -11.96
N GLY A 129 -7.76 -2.84 -11.18
CA GLY A 129 -6.34 -2.55 -11.41
C GLY A 129 -5.67 -3.46 -12.43
N VAL A 130 -4.37 -3.26 -12.66
CA VAL A 130 -3.60 -3.94 -13.70
C VAL A 130 -2.56 -4.91 -13.12
N ASP A 131 -2.41 -6.06 -13.78
CA ASP A 131 -1.53 -7.16 -13.36
C ASP A 131 -0.04 -6.92 -13.66
N TYR A 132 0.28 -5.84 -14.38
CA TYR A 132 1.65 -5.47 -14.72
C TYR A 132 1.85 -3.96 -14.62
N MET A 133 2.73 -3.54 -13.71
CA MET A 133 2.89 -2.12 -13.40
C MET A 133 4.32 -1.74 -13.04
N ILE A 134 4.69 -0.51 -13.39
CA ILE A 134 5.84 0.20 -12.84
C ILE A 134 5.34 1.09 -11.70
N LEU A 135 5.65 0.68 -10.47
CA LEU A 135 5.41 1.43 -9.24
C LEU A 135 6.55 2.40 -8.98
N LYS A 136 6.23 3.69 -8.86
CA LYS A 136 7.18 4.73 -8.50
C LYS A 136 7.08 5.00 -7.00
N ALA A 137 8.16 4.70 -6.29
CA ALA A 137 8.30 4.94 -4.86
C ALA A 137 9.27 6.09 -4.60
N ASP A 138 8.83 7.07 -3.82
CA ASP A 138 9.62 8.23 -3.43
C ASP A 138 9.47 8.53 -1.92
N LYS A 139 9.86 9.73 -1.50
CA LYS A 139 9.78 10.18 -0.10
C LYS A 139 8.37 10.19 0.48
N ASP A 140 7.32 10.21 -0.35
CA ASP A 140 5.93 10.23 0.06
C ASP A 140 5.32 8.80 0.09
N THR A 141 6.09 7.79 -0.34
CA THR A 141 5.70 6.38 -0.27
C THR A 141 5.99 5.78 1.11
N VAL A 142 5.00 5.11 1.69
CA VAL A 142 5.17 4.33 2.92
C VAL A 142 5.72 2.95 2.57
N VAL A 143 6.94 2.62 2.99
CA VAL A 143 7.53 1.30 2.78
C VAL A 143 7.74 0.59 4.11
N VAL A 144 7.12 -0.58 4.27
CA VAL A 144 7.18 -1.40 5.48
C VAL A 144 7.37 -2.87 5.12
N ASP A 145 7.76 -3.71 6.08
CA ASP A 145 7.63 -5.16 5.95
C ASP A 145 6.27 -5.66 6.46
N GLU A 146 6.04 -6.97 6.39
CA GLU A 146 4.81 -7.64 6.85
C GLU A 146 4.49 -7.41 8.34
N THR A 147 5.47 -7.00 9.15
CA THR A 147 5.26 -6.66 10.58
C THR A 147 4.91 -5.18 10.79
N GLY A 148 5.01 -4.36 9.74
CA GLY A 148 4.83 -2.92 9.79
C GLY A 148 6.12 -2.14 10.08
N ALA A 149 7.28 -2.81 10.16
CA ALA A 149 8.55 -2.12 10.39
C ALA A 149 9.00 -1.40 9.12
N ALA A 150 9.44 -0.15 9.25
CA ALA A 150 9.86 0.67 8.11
C ALA A 150 11.07 0.06 7.36
N LYS A 151 11.02 0.10 6.04
CA LYS A 151 12.09 -0.31 5.12
C LYS A 151 12.42 0.82 4.13
N LEU A 152 13.50 0.66 3.39
CA LEU A 152 13.86 1.59 2.32
C LEU A 152 13.47 0.99 0.96
N ALA A 153 12.81 1.78 0.11
CA ALA A 153 12.42 1.34 -1.23
C ALA A 153 13.61 0.82 -2.05
N LYS A 154 14.79 1.43 -1.88
CA LYS A 154 16.04 1.06 -2.56
C LYS A 154 16.59 -0.33 -2.18
N ASP A 155 16.11 -0.90 -1.07
CA ASP A 155 16.55 -2.22 -0.62
C ASP A 155 15.73 -3.35 -1.28
N ILE A 156 14.64 -2.99 -1.98
CA ILE A 156 13.80 -3.92 -2.73
C ILE A 156 14.53 -4.35 -4.00
N LYS A 157 14.63 -5.66 -4.23
CA LYS A 157 15.39 -6.25 -5.34
C LYS A 157 14.48 -7.07 -6.25
N PRO A 158 14.95 -7.41 -7.47
CA PRO A 158 14.27 -8.41 -8.29
C PRO A 158 14.09 -9.72 -7.51
N GLY A 159 12.89 -10.31 -7.59
CA GLY A 159 12.49 -11.49 -6.85
C GLY A 159 11.78 -11.20 -5.52
N THR A 160 11.80 -9.97 -5.02
CA THR A 160 11.03 -9.61 -3.82
C THR A 160 9.52 -9.64 -4.11
N HIS A 161 8.75 -10.36 -3.30
CA HIS A 161 7.29 -10.24 -3.31
C HIS A 161 6.89 -8.93 -2.64
N VAL A 162 5.96 -8.20 -3.25
CA VAL A 162 5.42 -6.97 -2.68
C VAL A 162 3.90 -6.95 -2.78
N THR A 163 3.26 -6.31 -1.80
CA THR A 163 1.91 -5.79 -1.96
C THR A 163 1.98 -4.27 -1.99
N ALA A 164 1.17 -3.65 -2.84
CA ALA A 164 1.22 -2.21 -3.05
C ALA A 164 -0.18 -1.63 -3.17
N ASP A 165 -0.35 -0.48 -2.52
CA ASP A 165 -1.49 0.40 -2.70
C ASP A 165 -1.03 1.60 -3.55
N TYR A 166 -1.74 1.89 -4.62
CA TYR A 166 -1.32 2.88 -5.61
C TYR A 166 -2.50 3.71 -6.11
N GLY A 167 -2.21 4.97 -6.45
CA GLY A 167 -3.21 5.91 -6.94
C GLY A 167 -3.81 5.45 -8.27
N PRO A 168 -5.13 5.61 -8.50
CA PRO A 168 -5.73 5.31 -9.78
C PRO A 168 -5.32 6.35 -10.82
N ILE A 169 -4.51 5.95 -11.81
CA ILE A 169 -4.32 6.74 -13.05
C ILE A 169 -4.46 5.82 -14.27
N VAL A 170 -5.48 6.12 -15.07
CA VAL A 170 -5.74 5.60 -16.42
C VAL A 170 -4.70 6.10 -17.42
N ALA A 171 -3.47 5.57 -17.35
CA ALA A 171 -2.55 5.64 -18.48
C ALA A 171 -2.83 4.46 -19.41
N LEU A 172 -3.12 4.70 -20.69
CA LEU A 172 -3.35 3.67 -21.72
C LEU A 172 -2.08 2.87 -22.09
N SER A 173 -1.03 2.92 -21.27
CA SER A 173 0.24 2.25 -21.53
C SER A 173 0.27 0.87 -20.86
N PHE A 174 0.92 -0.07 -21.53
CA PHE A 174 1.28 -1.36 -20.96
C PHE A 174 2.82 -1.49 -20.92
N PRO A 175 3.44 -1.71 -19.74
CA PRO A 175 2.83 -1.79 -18.40
C PRO A 175 2.19 -0.46 -17.96
N GLY A 176 1.25 -0.57 -17.02
CA GLY A 176 0.72 0.60 -16.31
C GLY A 176 1.82 1.27 -15.49
N GLN A 177 1.67 2.56 -15.17
CA GLN A 177 2.59 3.25 -14.28
C GLN A 177 1.81 4.08 -13.27
N SER A 178 2.19 3.99 -11.99
CA SER A 178 1.56 4.80 -10.94
C SER A 178 2.55 5.10 -9.81
N HIS A 179 2.22 6.12 -9.02
CA HIS A 179 2.88 6.37 -7.74
C HIS A 179 2.37 5.38 -6.69
N ALA A 180 3.30 4.81 -5.91
CA ALA A 180 2.98 3.93 -4.82
C ALA A 180 2.70 4.75 -3.56
N ALA A 181 1.47 4.65 -3.04
CA ALA A 181 1.13 5.22 -1.74
C ALA A 181 1.75 4.38 -0.62
N LYS A 182 1.68 3.06 -0.76
CA LYS A 182 2.24 2.11 0.22
C LYS A 182 2.80 0.89 -0.46
N ILE A 183 3.90 0.37 0.06
CA ILE A 183 4.51 -0.91 -0.32
C ILE A 183 4.76 -1.72 0.95
N VAL A 184 4.27 -2.95 0.97
CA VAL A 184 4.62 -3.96 1.97
C VAL A 184 5.59 -4.94 1.33
N VAL A 185 6.79 -5.01 1.88
CA VAL A 185 7.87 -5.90 1.45
C VAL A 185 7.64 -7.27 2.08
N GLY A 186 7.43 -8.27 1.23
CA GLY A 186 7.24 -9.66 1.61
C GLY A 186 8.50 -10.51 1.37
N PRO A 187 8.37 -11.85 1.47
CA PRO A 187 9.49 -12.75 1.30
C PRO A 187 10.06 -12.71 -0.13
N GLU A 188 11.36 -12.96 -0.25
CA GLU A 188 12.02 -13.10 -1.55
C GLU A 188 11.67 -14.44 -2.21
N ARG A 189 11.59 -14.43 -3.54
CA ARG A 189 11.47 -15.62 -4.37
C ARG A 189 12.83 -16.02 -4.90
N LEU A 190 13.04 -17.34 -4.97
CA LEU A 190 14.14 -17.92 -5.70
C LEU A 190 13.90 -17.68 -7.19
N ILE A 191 14.97 -17.34 -7.91
CA ILE A 191 14.94 -17.08 -9.34
C ILE A 191 15.76 -18.16 -10.04
N LYS A 192 15.14 -18.87 -10.99
CA LYS A 192 15.85 -19.79 -11.87
C LYS A 192 15.45 -19.54 -13.32
N GLU A 193 16.44 -19.32 -14.17
CA GLU A 193 16.25 -19.23 -15.61
C GLU A 193 16.83 -20.50 -16.24
N ASP A 194 15.99 -21.32 -16.86
CA ASP A 194 16.39 -22.60 -17.45
C ASP A 194 15.38 -23.05 -18.51
N THR A 195 15.70 -24.14 -19.20
CA THR A 195 14.80 -24.80 -20.14
C THR A 195 13.81 -25.73 -19.43
N VAL A 196 12.60 -25.79 -19.97
CA VAL A 196 11.57 -26.72 -19.52
C VAL A 196 11.90 -28.12 -20.01
N SER A 197 12.14 -29.06 -19.11
CA SER A 197 12.47 -30.45 -19.43
C SER A 197 11.25 -31.38 -19.43
N ALA A 198 10.24 -31.06 -18.62
CA ALA A 198 8.96 -31.76 -18.54
C ALA A 198 7.83 -30.82 -18.12
N ILE A 199 6.63 -31.09 -18.62
CA ILE A 199 5.37 -30.45 -18.18
C ILE A 199 4.34 -31.57 -18.04
N GLU A 200 3.73 -31.69 -16.87
CA GLU A 200 2.74 -32.72 -16.57
C GLU A 200 1.52 -32.10 -15.90
N LYS A 201 0.33 -32.58 -16.30
CA LYS A 201 -0.92 -32.18 -15.64
C LYS A 201 -1.12 -33.02 -14.39
N THR A 202 -1.50 -32.38 -13.28
CA THR A 202 -1.75 -33.02 -12.00
C THR A 202 -3.18 -32.72 -11.53
N ASP A 203 -3.64 -33.40 -10.48
CA ASP A 203 -4.97 -33.13 -9.90
C ASP A 203 -5.10 -31.71 -9.34
N ALA A 204 -3.99 -31.09 -8.95
CA ALA A 204 -3.93 -29.76 -8.35
C ALA A 204 -3.56 -28.63 -9.34
N GLY A 205 -3.34 -28.95 -10.62
CA GLY A 205 -2.89 -28.01 -11.63
C GLY A 205 -1.86 -28.64 -12.55
N TRP A 206 -0.64 -28.15 -12.51
CA TRP A 206 0.45 -28.59 -13.36
C TRP A 206 1.78 -28.68 -12.60
N SER A 207 2.66 -29.53 -13.10
CA SER A 207 4.04 -29.69 -12.68
C SER A 207 4.93 -29.29 -13.85
N VAL A 208 5.81 -28.31 -13.64
CA VAL A 208 6.78 -27.83 -14.63
C VAL A 208 8.18 -28.08 -14.11
N GLN A 209 8.95 -28.90 -14.81
CA GLN A 209 10.35 -29.16 -14.43
C GLN A 209 11.30 -28.28 -15.24
N LEU A 210 12.20 -27.60 -14.52
CA LEU A 210 13.27 -26.79 -15.09
C LEU A 210 14.62 -27.46 -14.88
N GLY A 211 15.42 -27.51 -15.94
CA GLY A 211 16.73 -28.18 -15.94
C GLY A 211 16.62 -29.71 -16.09
N SER A 212 17.77 -30.39 -16.20
CA SER A 212 17.81 -31.85 -16.43
C SER A 212 17.60 -32.63 -15.13
N ALA A 213 16.69 -33.62 -15.16
CA ALA A 213 16.46 -34.57 -14.06
C ALA A 213 17.53 -35.67 -13.96
N GLU A 214 18.47 -35.74 -14.91
CA GLU A 214 19.36 -36.88 -15.11
C GLU A 214 20.82 -36.51 -14.83
N GLY A 215 21.57 -37.46 -14.26
CA GLY A 215 22.99 -37.32 -13.96
C GLY A 215 23.31 -36.25 -12.91
N ASP A 216 24.54 -35.72 -12.93
CA ASP A 216 25.00 -34.70 -11.98
C ASP A 216 24.19 -33.38 -12.08
N ALA A 217 23.50 -33.15 -13.20
CA ALA A 217 22.65 -31.98 -13.40
C ALA A 217 21.33 -32.04 -12.60
N ALA A 218 20.91 -33.22 -12.14
CA ALA A 218 19.68 -33.43 -11.37
C ALA A 218 19.63 -32.54 -10.11
N ALA A 219 20.79 -32.30 -9.48
CA ALA A 219 20.92 -31.45 -8.30
C ALA A 219 20.61 -29.97 -8.57
N SER A 220 20.67 -29.54 -9.83
CA SER A 220 20.33 -28.17 -10.25
C SER A 220 18.93 -28.03 -10.84
N SER A 221 18.21 -29.15 -11.04
CA SER A 221 16.83 -29.13 -11.51
C SER A 221 15.86 -28.78 -10.39
N VAL A 222 14.67 -28.27 -10.76
CA VAL A 222 13.59 -27.96 -9.81
C VAL A 222 12.26 -28.32 -10.46
N ILE A 223 11.34 -28.83 -9.65
CA ILE A 223 9.96 -29.07 -10.04
C ILE A 223 9.10 -27.95 -9.46
N LEU A 224 8.33 -27.30 -10.32
CA LEU A 224 7.49 -26.18 -9.98
C LEU A 224 6.02 -26.58 -10.07
N ASN A 225 5.31 -26.44 -8.96
CA ASN A 225 3.87 -26.62 -8.89
C ASN A 225 3.21 -25.33 -9.39
N VAL A 226 2.42 -25.45 -10.45
CA VAL A 226 1.74 -24.35 -11.12
C VAL A 226 0.24 -24.54 -10.97
N ASP A 227 -0.43 -23.56 -10.36
CA ASP A 227 -1.86 -23.60 -10.07
C ASP A 227 -2.57 -22.32 -10.56
N ALA A 228 -3.82 -22.13 -10.15
CA ALA A 228 -4.61 -20.96 -10.52
C ALA A 228 -4.03 -19.63 -10.00
N ASN A 229 -3.16 -19.66 -8.99
CA ASN A 229 -2.50 -18.50 -8.40
C ASN A 229 -1.20 -18.14 -9.11
N THR A 230 -0.58 -19.08 -9.81
CA THR A 230 0.63 -18.81 -10.60
C THR A 230 0.34 -17.93 -11.81
N LEU A 231 1.16 -16.90 -12.00
CA LEU A 231 1.16 -16.07 -13.20
C LEU A 231 2.09 -16.67 -14.24
N VAL A 232 1.60 -16.84 -15.46
CA VAL A 232 2.40 -17.27 -16.60
C VAL A 232 2.30 -16.20 -17.66
N VAL A 233 3.41 -15.57 -18.02
CA VAL A 233 3.42 -14.38 -18.87
C VAL A 233 4.56 -14.41 -19.88
N SER A 234 4.40 -13.63 -20.95
CA SER A 234 5.48 -13.30 -21.88
C SER A 234 6.49 -12.32 -21.25
N PRO A 235 7.62 -12.01 -21.90
CA PRO A 235 8.53 -10.97 -21.42
C PRO A 235 7.92 -9.57 -21.51
N SER A 236 6.86 -9.38 -22.31
CA SER A 236 6.09 -8.14 -22.35
C SER A 236 5.06 -8.05 -21.22
N GLY A 237 4.90 -9.10 -20.39
CA GLY A 237 3.94 -9.16 -19.29
C GLY A 237 2.54 -9.62 -19.71
N GLU A 238 2.36 -10.04 -20.96
CA GLU A 238 1.09 -10.56 -21.47
C GLU A 238 0.82 -11.97 -20.94
N PRO A 239 -0.40 -12.30 -20.48
CA PRO A 239 -0.70 -13.62 -19.96
C PRO A 239 -0.60 -14.70 -21.05
N ILE A 240 0.10 -15.79 -20.72
CA ILE A 240 0.25 -16.98 -21.56
C ILE A 240 -0.45 -18.14 -20.86
N LYS A 241 -1.20 -18.95 -21.61
CA LYS A 241 -1.74 -20.20 -21.05
C LYS A 241 -0.59 -21.19 -20.89
N LEU A 242 -0.52 -21.86 -19.75
CA LEU A 242 0.53 -22.86 -19.53
C LEU A 242 0.51 -23.99 -20.57
N GLU A 243 -0.66 -24.31 -21.13
CA GLU A 243 -0.83 -25.30 -22.20
C GLU A 243 -0.06 -24.94 -23.49
N ASP A 244 0.21 -23.65 -23.72
CA ASP A 244 0.97 -23.17 -24.87
C ASP A 244 2.49 -23.25 -24.65
N VAL A 245 2.92 -23.45 -23.39
CA VAL A 245 4.32 -23.65 -23.03
C VAL A 245 4.73 -25.07 -23.40
N LYS A 246 5.82 -25.20 -24.15
CA LYS A 246 6.33 -26.48 -24.62
C LYS A 246 7.64 -26.85 -23.93
N LYS A 247 7.90 -28.16 -23.86
CA LYS A 247 9.24 -28.68 -23.55
C LYS A 247 10.28 -28.01 -24.46
N GLY A 248 11.42 -27.63 -23.88
CA GLY A 248 12.48 -26.87 -24.53
C GLY A 248 12.32 -25.35 -24.43
N ALA A 249 11.15 -24.83 -24.06
CA ALA A 249 10.98 -23.40 -23.84
C ALA A 249 11.89 -22.92 -22.71
N LYS A 250 12.48 -21.74 -22.88
CA LYS A 250 13.26 -21.09 -21.83
C LYS A 250 12.33 -20.27 -20.93
N ILE A 251 12.40 -20.48 -19.63
CA ILE A 251 11.56 -19.77 -18.66
C ILE A 251 12.43 -19.20 -17.55
N ARG A 252 12.09 -17.99 -17.11
CA ARG A 252 12.52 -17.46 -15.82
C ARG A 252 11.41 -17.66 -14.81
N ALA A 253 11.65 -18.51 -13.82
CA ALA A 253 10.73 -18.81 -12.75
C ALA A 253 11.08 -18.05 -11.48
N TYR A 254 10.05 -17.53 -10.82
CA TYR A 254 10.07 -16.99 -9.47
C TYR A 254 9.22 -17.92 -8.58
N TYR A 255 9.86 -18.57 -7.62
CA TYR A 255 9.25 -19.63 -6.81
C TYR A 255 9.73 -19.60 -5.36
N GLY A 256 9.10 -20.39 -4.49
CA GLY A 256 9.39 -20.38 -3.07
C GLY A 256 8.49 -19.44 -2.26
N PRO A 257 8.93 -18.98 -1.08
CA PRO A 257 10.27 -19.11 -0.51
C PRO A 257 10.58 -20.53 0.02
N ALA A 258 9.57 -21.38 0.21
CA ALA A 258 9.75 -22.74 0.71
C ALA A 258 9.97 -23.75 -0.42
N THR A 259 10.92 -24.67 -0.21
CA THR A 259 11.19 -25.81 -1.12
C THR A 259 11.18 -27.12 -0.33
N THR A 260 10.83 -28.23 -0.99
CA THR A 260 11.01 -29.57 -0.42
C THR A 260 12.50 -29.95 -0.36
N LYS A 261 12.84 -30.95 0.47
CA LYS A 261 14.19 -31.52 0.58
C LYS A 261 14.40 -32.74 -0.35
N SER A 262 13.60 -32.88 -1.40
CA SER A 262 13.72 -33.97 -2.38
C SER A 262 14.77 -33.66 -3.45
N ILE A 263 15.09 -34.65 -4.28
CA ILE A 263 15.90 -34.48 -5.49
C ILE A 263 15.06 -35.00 -6.67
N PRO A 264 14.57 -34.12 -7.56
CA PRO A 264 14.69 -32.66 -7.53
C PRO A 264 13.92 -32.00 -6.38
N PRO A 265 14.33 -30.81 -5.89
CA PRO A 265 13.52 -29.98 -5.01
C PRO A 265 12.22 -29.55 -5.71
N GLN A 266 11.15 -29.42 -4.93
CA GLN A 266 9.84 -28.99 -5.41
C GLN A 266 9.40 -27.71 -4.70
N SER A 267 8.69 -26.83 -5.39
CA SER A 267 8.19 -25.57 -4.83
C SER A 267 6.97 -25.05 -5.60
N ALA A 268 6.17 -24.19 -4.97
CA ALA A 268 5.12 -23.46 -5.68
C ALA A 268 5.75 -22.35 -6.55
N ALA A 269 5.29 -22.25 -7.80
CA ALA A 269 5.62 -21.13 -8.66
C ALA A 269 4.67 -19.97 -8.42
N GLU A 270 5.21 -18.77 -8.29
CA GLU A 270 4.42 -17.55 -8.23
C GLU A 270 4.33 -16.88 -9.60
N LEU A 271 5.46 -16.81 -10.32
CA LEU A 271 5.55 -16.18 -11.63
C LEU A 271 6.48 -16.97 -12.55
N LEU A 272 6.01 -17.27 -13.76
CA LEU A 272 6.79 -17.83 -14.86
C LEU A 272 6.81 -16.83 -16.02
N VAL A 273 7.99 -16.36 -16.41
CA VAL A 273 8.20 -15.53 -17.60
C VAL A 273 8.75 -16.40 -18.71
N VAL A 274 7.95 -16.62 -19.76
CA VAL A 274 8.33 -17.42 -20.93
C VAL A 274 9.20 -16.57 -21.83
N ILE A 275 10.47 -16.93 -21.98
CA ILE A 275 11.42 -16.21 -22.81
C ILE A 275 11.37 -16.84 -24.21
N PRO A 276 10.88 -16.13 -25.23
CA PRO A 276 10.91 -16.63 -26.59
C PRO A 276 12.35 -16.88 -27.00
N GLU A 277 12.58 -17.99 -27.69
CA GLU A 277 13.86 -18.27 -28.33
C GLU A 277 14.16 -17.08 -29.26
N GLN A 278 15.30 -16.40 -29.07
CA GLN A 278 15.72 -15.34 -29.98
C GLN A 278 15.74 -15.96 -31.38
N ALA A 279 14.88 -15.46 -32.28
CA ALA A 279 14.99 -15.80 -33.68
C ALA A 279 16.46 -15.54 -34.09
N PRO A 280 17.14 -16.50 -34.74
CA PRO A 280 18.52 -16.29 -35.15
C PRO A 280 18.56 -14.99 -35.94
N THR A 281 19.33 -14.02 -35.45
CA THR A 281 19.67 -12.82 -36.21
C THR A 281 20.24 -13.31 -37.53
N GLN A 282 19.46 -13.20 -38.61
CA GLN A 282 19.96 -13.52 -39.94
C GLN A 282 21.17 -12.60 -40.20
N PRO A 283 22.29 -13.16 -40.67
CA PRO A 283 23.50 -12.40 -40.95
C PRO A 283 23.29 -11.37 -42.07
#